data_AF-A0A2P4UNY0-F1
#
_entry.id   AF-A0A2P4UNY0-F1
#
_cell.length_a   1.000
_cell.length_b   1.000
_cell.length_c   1.000
_cell.angle_alpha   90.00
_cell.angle_beta   90.00
_cell.angle_gamma   90.00
#
_symmetry.space_group_name_H-M   'P 1'
#
loop_
_entity.id
_entity.type
_entity.pdbx_description
1 polymer ?
#
loop_
_entity_poly.entity_id
_entity_poly.type
_entity_poly.pdbx_seq_one_letter_code
_entity_poly.pdbx_strand_id
1 'polypeptide(L)'
;MARKTLLAGAALALVLTGTSGVAVADTGPTAKPTAAPKTAKHVAKFCARVDRVSKRVDKLTGRISGGPDQRGSVRWLQARADKVRTKNPQRAALIDQRIALRQNRLAVLKLRDQGLTKAQTWCATQK
;
A
#
# COMPACT_ATOMS: atom_id res chain seq x y z
N MET A 1 -16.06 49.91 15.68
CA MET A 1 -16.71 50.91 14.79
C MET A 1 -15.92 50.98 13.50
N ALA A 2 -16.60 50.85 12.37
CA ALA A 2 -16.00 50.84 11.03
C ALA A 2 -15.56 52.25 10.59
N ARG A 3 -14.57 52.30 9.68
CA ARG A 3 -14.25 53.32 8.66
C ARG A 3 -12.76 53.17 8.30
N LYS A 4 -12.23 53.39 7.11
CA LYS A 4 -12.68 53.59 5.72
C LYS A 4 -11.33 53.67 4.95
N THR A 5 -11.24 52.97 3.81
CA THR A 5 -10.51 53.33 2.58
C THR A 5 -9.37 54.37 2.64
N LEU A 6 -8.20 54.03 2.11
CA LEU A 6 -7.40 54.93 1.27
C LEU A 6 -6.53 54.11 0.28
N LEU A 7 -6.77 54.37 -1.00
CA LEU A 7 -5.92 54.03 -2.14
C LEU A 7 -4.62 54.85 -2.09
N ALA A 8 -3.56 54.31 -2.70
CA ALA A 8 -2.56 55.00 -3.55
C ALA A 8 -1.08 54.70 -3.23
N GLY A 9 -0.31 54.49 -4.32
CA GLY A 9 1.16 54.54 -4.37
C GLY A 9 1.80 53.14 -4.47
N ALA A 10 2.09 52.61 -5.67
CA ALA A 10 3.32 52.87 -6.46
C ALA A 10 4.60 52.65 -5.63
N ALA A 11 5.59 51.83 -5.97
CA ALA A 11 5.91 51.06 -7.16
C ALA A 11 7.03 50.04 -6.80
N LEU A 12 7.10 48.96 -7.58
CA LEU A 12 8.29 48.19 -7.99
C LEU A 12 9.42 47.91 -6.98
N ALA A 13 9.63 46.62 -6.63
CA ALA A 13 10.71 45.83 -7.25
C ALA A 13 10.94 44.45 -6.59
N LEU A 14 11.25 43.49 -7.47
CA LEU A 14 12.00 42.24 -7.31
C LEU A 14 11.41 41.03 -6.54
N VAL A 15 10.91 40.10 -7.36
CA VAL A 15 11.35 38.70 -7.49
C VAL A 15 11.73 37.98 -6.19
N LEU A 16 10.84 37.10 -5.75
CA LEU A 16 11.22 35.78 -5.24
C LEU A 16 10.23 34.74 -5.79
N THR A 17 10.74 33.87 -6.65
CA THR A 17 10.06 32.67 -7.16
C THR A 17 9.70 31.77 -5.99
N GLY A 18 8.44 31.82 -5.59
CA GLY A 18 7.92 31.06 -4.46
C GLY A 18 6.44 31.33 -4.27
N THR A 19 5.62 31.03 -5.27
CA THR A 19 4.18 30.99 -5.04
C THR A 19 3.86 29.69 -4.30
N SER A 20 3.59 29.83 -3.01
CA SER A 20 2.57 29.04 -2.34
C SER A 20 1.26 29.22 -3.12
N GLY A 21 1.12 28.48 -4.20
CA GLY A 21 -0.05 28.48 -5.06
C GLY A 21 -1.20 27.82 -4.33
N VAL A 22 -2.26 28.58 -4.09
CA VAL A 22 -3.61 28.04 -3.88
C VAL A 22 -3.90 27.06 -5.02
N ALA A 23 -4.17 25.80 -4.68
CA ALA A 23 -4.51 24.76 -5.64
C ALA A 23 -5.89 25.05 -6.23
N VAL A 24 -5.92 25.79 -7.34
CA VAL A 24 -7.07 25.82 -8.23
C VAL A 24 -7.06 24.53 -9.06
N ALA A 25 -8.17 23.81 -9.07
CA ALA A 25 -8.33 22.63 -9.91
C ALA A 25 -8.48 23.09 -11.37
N ASP A 26 -7.39 23.01 -12.12
CA ASP A 26 -7.39 23.20 -13.58
C ASP A 26 -8.26 22.11 -14.22
N THR A 27 -9.42 22.50 -14.77
CA THR A 27 -10.32 21.64 -15.55
C THR A 27 -9.95 21.61 -17.04
N GLY A 28 -8.77 22.12 -17.39
CA GLY A 28 -8.22 22.04 -18.74
C GLY A 28 -7.90 20.59 -19.16
N PRO A 29 -7.82 20.30 -20.47
CA PRO A 29 -7.41 18.99 -20.96
C PRO A 29 -6.02 18.65 -20.41
N THR A 30 -5.98 17.70 -19.48
CA THR A 30 -4.72 17.23 -18.90
C THR A 30 -3.96 16.50 -20.00
N ALA A 31 -2.82 17.08 -20.42
CA ALA A 31 -1.91 16.42 -21.34
C ALA A 31 -1.57 15.04 -20.77
N LYS A 32 -1.89 13.99 -21.53
CA LYS A 32 -1.64 12.61 -21.12
C LYS A 32 -0.12 12.47 -20.89
N PRO A 33 0.34 12.02 -19.70
CA PRO A 33 1.77 11.87 -19.47
C PRO A 33 2.37 10.94 -20.52
N THR A 34 3.26 11.45 -21.35
CA THR A 34 4.04 10.62 -22.29
C THR A 34 4.92 9.69 -21.46
N ALA A 35 4.72 8.38 -21.62
CA ALA A 35 5.52 7.38 -20.92
C ALA A 35 6.99 7.53 -21.35
N ALA A 36 7.86 7.88 -20.41
CA ALA A 36 9.29 7.91 -20.65
C ALA A 36 9.79 6.51 -21.11
N PRO A 37 10.77 6.44 -22.01
CA PRO A 37 11.30 5.17 -22.49
C PRO A 37 11.81 4.31 -21.33
N LYS A 38 11.46 3.02 -21.34
CA LYS A 38 11.91 2.04 -20.33
C LYS A 38 13.40 1.79 -20.53
N THR A 39 14.25 2.40 -19.70
CA THR A 39 15.68 2.08 -19.70
C THR A 39 15.91 0.67 -19.15
N ALA A 40 16.95 -0.02 -19.61
CA ALA A 40 17.34 -1.35 -19.10
C ALA A 40 17.50 -1.34 -17.57
N LYS A 41 18.03 -0.24 -17.01
CA LYS A 41 18.15 -0.04 -15.55
C LYS A 41 16.79 -0.01 -14.84
N HIS A 42 15.77 0.59 -15.44
CA HIS A 42 14.41 0.62 -14.87
C HIS A 42 13.76 -0.76 -14.88
N VAL A 43 13.93 -1.51 -15.97
CA VAL A 43 13.41 -2.87 -16.10
C VAL A 43 14.08 -3.80 -15.07
N ALA A 44 15.40 -3.76 -14.94
CA ALA A 44 16.13 -4.55 -13.93
C ALA A 44 15.67 -4.25 -12.50
N LYS A 45 15.51 -2.96 -12.14
CA LYS A 45 14.99 -2.55 -10.81
C LYS A 45 13.55 -3.00 -10.58
N PHE A 46 12.72 -3.02 -11.61
CA PHE A 46 11.36 -3.55 -11.51
C PHE A 46 11.38 -5.05 -11.24
N CYS A 47 12.12 -5.83 -12.04
CA CYS A 47 12.17 -7.28 -11.89
C CYS A 47 12.77 -7.73 -10.54
N ALA A 48 13.77 -7.01 -10.02
CA ALA A 48 14.28 -7.26 -8.66
C ALA A 48 13.23 -6.98 -7.56
N ARG A 49 12.34 -6.00 -7.76
CA ARG A 49 11.22 -5.75 -6.84
C ARG A 49 10.16 -6.84 -6.92
N VAL A 50 9.83 -7.31 -8.13
CA VAL A 50 8.87 -8.41 -8.33
C VAL A 50 9.31 -9.65 -7.55
N ASP A 51 10.58 -10.08 -7.69
CA ASP A 51 11.12 -11.23 -6.96
C ASP A 51 11.05 -11.02 -5.44
N ARG A 52 11.44 -9.85 -4.94
CA ARG A 52 11.39 -9.53 -3.52
C ARG A 52 9.96 -9.58 -2.96
N VAL A 53 8.99 -9.10 -3.73
CA VAL A 53 7.58 -9.09 -3.31
C VAL A 53 7.00 -10.49 -3.35
N SER A 54 7.31 -11.30 -4.37
CA SER A 54 6.90 -12.72 -4.44
C SER A 54 7.36 -13.48 -3.19
N LYS A 55 8.65 -13.42 -2.84
CA LYS A 55 9.19 -14.05 -1.61
C LYS A 55 8.49 -13.59 -0.32
N ARG A 56 8.07 -12.32 -0.27
CA ARG A 56 7.32 -11.78 0.89
C ARG A 56 5.90 -12.33 0.93
N VAL A 57 5.22 -12.44 -0.21
CA VAL A 57 3.90 -13.05 -0.32
C VAL A 57 3.97 -14.50 0.13
N ASP A 58 4.92 -15.29 -0.36
CA ASP A 58 5.09 -16.69 0.02
C ASP A 58 5.29 -16.86 1.52
N LYS A 59 6.21 -16.06 2.10
CA LYS A 59 6.48 -16.08 3.54
C LYS A 59 5.26 -15.73 4.38
N LEU A 60 4.47 -14.75 3.94
CA LEU A 60 3.24 -14.34 4.64
C LEU A 60 2.16 -15.40 4.51
N THR A 61 1.95 -15.94 3.32
CA THR A 61 1.01 -17.02 3.05
C THR A 61 1.35 -18.22 3.94
N GLY A 62 2.59 -18.71 3.88
CA GLY A 62 3.04 -19.85 4.69
C GLY A 62 2.93 -19.62 6.19
N ARG A 63 3.18 -18.38 6.68
CA ARG A 63 2.96 -18.06 8.10
C ARG A 63 1.50 -18.13 8.51
N ILE A 64 0.60 -17.60 7.68
CA ILE A 64 -0.83 -17.53 8.01
C ILE A 64 -1.47 -18.92 7.91
N SER A 65 -1.11 -19.71 6.89
CA SER A 65 -1.60 -21.08 6.67
C SER A 65 -0.92 -22.15 7.53
N GLY A 66 0.04 -21.76 8.36
CA GLY A 66 0.81 -22.64 9.23
C GLY A 66 0.00 -23.50 10.20
N GLY A 67 0.68 -24.49 10.79
CA GLY A 67 0.13 -25.38 11.81
C GLY A 67 -0.17 -24.71 13.16
N PRO A 68 -0.76 -25.47 14.11
CA PRO A 68 -1.10 -24.96 15.44
C PRO A 68 0.12 -24.51 16.27
N ASP A 69 1.32 -25.00 15.98
CA ASP A 69 2.56 -24.61 16.68
C ASP A 69 3.19 -23.33 16.12
N GLN A 70 2.76 -22.90 14.93
CA GLN A 70 3.30 -21.72 14.29
C GLN A 70 2.61 -20.46 14.77
N ARG A 71 3.31 -19.68 15.62
CA ARG A 71 2.77 -18.43 16.16
C ARG A 71 2.26 -17.51 15.05
N GLY A 72 1.01 -17.08 15.20
CA GLY A 72 0.34 -16.18 14.26
C GLY A 72 -0.26 -16.87 13.02
N SER A 73 -0.19 -18.20 12.92
CA SER A 73 -1.04 -18.93 11.99
C SER A 73 -2.51 -18.86 12.42
N VAL A 74 -3.41 -19.16 11.49
CA VAL A 74 -4.85 -19.28 11.81
C VAL A 74 -5.06 -20.39 12.85
N ARG A 75 -4.39 -21.54 12.69
CA ARG A 75 -4.55 -22.69 13.60
C ARG A 75 -4.05 -22.40 15.01
N TRP A 76 -2.92 -21.68 15.15
CA TRP A 76 -2.42 -21.26 16.45
C TRP A 76 -3.39 -20.29 17.15
N LEU A 77 -4.00 -19.38 16.38
CA LEU A 77 -4.99 -18.44 16.92
C LEU A 77 -6.27 -19.16 17.35
N GLN A 78 -6.75 -20.13 16.57
CA GLN A 78 -7.92 -20.96 16.93
C GLN A 78 -7.69 -21.67 18.26
N ALA A 79 -6.58 -22.41 18.38
CA ALA A 79 -6.22 -23.09 19.62
C ALA A 79 -6.08 -22.12 20.80
N ARG A 80 -5.59 -20.89 20.56
CA ARG A 80 -5.50 -19.86 21.60
C ARG A 80 -6.87 -19.30 21.99
N ALA A 81 -7.78 -19.09 21.04
CA ALA A 81 -9.14 -18.63 21.29
C ALA A 81 -9.87 -19.65 22.17
N ASP A 82 -9.79 -20.93 21.83
CA ASP A 82 -10.44 -22.02 22.56
C ASP A 82 -9.98 -22.07 24.03
N LYS A 83 -8.67 -21.96 24.26
CA LYS A 83 -8.09 -21.95 25.62
C LYS A 83 -8.56 -20.79 26.49
N VAL A 84 -8.84 -19.62 25.90
CA VAL A 84 -9.23 -18.44 26.69
C VAL A 84 -10.74 -18.21 26.72
N ARG A 85 -11.53 -18.88 25.87
CA ARG A 85 -12.96 -18.63 25.70
C ARG A 85 -13.77 -18.81 26.98
N THR A 86 -13.44 -19.82 27.78
CA THR A 86 -14.13 -20.07 29.06
C THR A 86 -13.76 -19.07 30.15
N LYS A 87 -12.52 -18.55 30.14
CA LYS A 87 -12.00 -17.65 31.17
C LYS A 87 -12.22 -16.17 30.83
N ASN A 88 -12.20 -15.83 29.55
CA ASN A 88 -12.34 -14.48 29.04
C ASN A 88 -12.96 -14.50 27.63
N PRO A 89 -14.30 -14.54 27.53
CA PRO A 89 -15.02 -14.60 26.26
C PRO A 89 -14.74 -13.38 25.36
N GLN A 90 -14.62 -12.19 25.94
CA GLN A 90 -14.32 -10.96 25.19
C GLN A 90 -12.96 -11.04 24.49
N ARG A 91 -11.94 -11.57 25.18
CA ARG A 91 -10.62 -11.80 24.61
C ARG A 91 -10.65 -12.86 23.51
N ALA A 92 -11.46 -13.90 23.66
CA ALA A 92 -11.66 -14.89 22.60
C ALA A 92 -12.27 -14.24 21.35
N ALA A 93 -13.30 -13.40 21.51
CA ALA A 93 -13.92 -12.68 20.39
C ALA A 93 -12.92 -11.79 19.61
N LEU A 94 -12.01 -11.09 20.30
CA LEU A 94 -10.93 -10.32 19.65
C LEU A 94 -9.96 -11.22 18.87
N ILE A 95 -9.70 -12.43 19.35
CA ILE A 95 -8.88 -13.41 18.63
C ILE A 95 -9.64 -13.95 17.41
N ASP A 96 -10.94 -14.19 17.53
CA ASP A 96 -11.80 -14.63 16.43
C ASP A 96 -11.86 -13.58 15.31
N GLN A 97 -11.97 -12.29 15.64
CA GLN A 97 -11.84 -11.20 14.66
C GLN A 97 -10.47 -11.23 13.95
N ARG A 98 -9.39 -11.49 14.70
CA ARG A 98 -8.05 -11.60 14.11
C ARG A 98 -7.92 -12.81 13.18
N ILE A 99 -8.60 -13.92 13.49
CA ILE A 99 -8.68 -15.10 12.61
C ILE A 99 -9.36 -14.71 11.29
N ALA A 100 -10.52 -14.06 11.35
CA ALA A 100 -11.25 -13.61 10.17
C ALA A 100 -10.41 -12.65 9.29
N LEU A 101 -9.72 -11.68 9.91
CA LEU A 101 -8.82 -10.77 9.19
C LEU A 101 -7.68 -11.52 8.47
N ARG A 102 -7.14 -12.58 9.08
CA ARG A 102 -6.09 -13.40 8.46
C ARG A 102 -6.61 -14.25 7.31
N GLN A 103 -7.80 -14.82 7.44
CA GLN A 103 -8.46 -15.55 6.35
C GLN A 103 -8.74 -14.63 5.16
N ASN A 104 -9.26 -13.43 5.41
CA ASN A 104 -9.45 -12.42 4.37
C ASN A 104 -8.13 -12.01 3.72
N ARG A 105 -7.06 -11.88 4.52
CA ARG A 105 -5.72 -11.59 4.00
C ARG A 105 -5.20 -12.70 3.08
N LEU A 106 -5.47 -13.99 3.38
CA LEU A 106 -5.08 -15.09 2.49
C LEU A 106 -5.73 -14.96 1.11
N ALA A 107 -7.01 -14.61 1.04
CA ALA A 107 -7.69 -14.38 -0.24
C ALA A 107 -7.02 -13.26 -1.04
N VAL A 108 -6.69 -12.14 -0.38
CA VAL A 108 -5.96 -11.03 -1.01
C VAL A 108 -4.57 -11.46 -1.45
N LEU A 109 -3.82 -12.21 -0.64
CA LEU A 109 -2.48 -12.68 -0.99
C LEU A 109 -2.51 -13.61 -2.20
N LYS A 110 -3.50 -14.50 -2.32
CA LYS A 110 -3.67 -15.36 -3.50
C LYS A 110 -3.86 -14.56 -4.78
N LEU A 111 -4.68 -13.50 -4.75
CA LEU A 111 -4.85 -12.61 -5.91
C LEU A 111 -3.55 -11.90 -6.28
N ARG A 112 -2.77 -11.47 -5.27
CA ARG A 112 -1.48 -10.80 -5.50
C ARG A 112 -0.44 -11.74 -6.08
N ASP A 113 -0.41 -12.97 -5.60
CA ASP A 113 0.46 -14.02 -6.11
C ASP A 113 0.25 -14.24 -7.63
N GLN A 114 -1.00 -14.39 -8.07
CA GLN A 114 -1.33 -14.51 -9.50
C GLN A 114 -0.79 -13.33 -10.34
N GLY A 115 -0.89 -12.10 -9.81
CA GLY A 115 -0.34 -10.92 -10.47
C GLY A 115 1.20 -10.92 -10.51
N LEU A 116 1.84 -11.42 -9.46
CA LEU A 116 3.29 -11.56 -9.39
C LEU A 116 3.81 -12.62 -10.35
N THR A 117 3.12 -13.75 -10.51
CA THR A 117 3.45 -14.76 -11.51
C THR A 117 3.47 -14.17 -12.91
N LYS A 118 2.44 -13.40 -13.28
CA LYS A 118 2.40 -12.69 -14.59
C LYS A 118 3.58 -11.72 -14.75
N ALA A 119 3.90 -10.96 -13.70
CA ALA A 119 5.02 -10.03 -13.72
C ALA A 119 6.38 -10.77 -13.81
N GLN A 120 6.53 -11.94 -13.19
CA GLN A 120 7.70 -12.78 -13.28
C GLN A 120 7.87 -13.34 -14.70
N THR A 121 6.79 -13.85 -15.31
CA THR A 121 6.79 -14.29 -16.71
C THR A 121 7.21 -13.16 -17.64
N TRP A 122 6.66 -11.95 -17.47
CA TRP A 122 7.09 -10.78 -18.24
C TRP A 122 8.57 -10.47 -18.02
N CYS A 123 9.03 -10.46 -16.77
CA CYS A 123 10.44 -10.22 -16.45
C CYS A 123 11.39 -11.26 -17.07
N ALA A 124 10.94 -12.49 -17.28
CA ALA A 124 11.73 -13.52 -17.96
C ALA A 124 11.93 -13.21 -19.46
N THR A 125 11.04 -12.45 -20.10
CA THR A 125 11.17 -12.04 -21.51
C THR A 125 12.01 -10.77 -21.69
N GLN A 126 12.42 -10.12 -20.60
CA GLN A 126 13.24 -8.91 -20.61
C GLN A 126 14.71 -9.17 -20.30
N LYS A 127 15.07 -10.45 -20.11
CA LYS A 127 16.46 -10.90 -20.03
C LYS A 127 17.00 -11.10 -21.43
#